data_AF-A0A2E0KJ53-F1
#
_entry.id   AF-A0A2E0KJ53-F1
#
_cell.length_a   1.000
_cell.length_b   1.000
_cell.length_c   1.000
_cell.angle_alpha   90.00
_cell.angle_beta   90.00
_cell.angle_gamma   90.00
#
_symmetry.space_group_name_H-M   'P 1'
#
loop_
_entity.id
_entity.type
_entity.pdbx_description
1 polymer ?
#
loop_
_entity_poly.entity_id
_entity_poly.type
_entity_poly.pdbx_seq_one_letter_code
_entity_poly.pdbx_strand_id
1 'polypeptide(L)' 'MFTIERKSEEHWVPEIAYRTEIKAFVQARSRCMATGQTYRVVDREQDVAAVVTPEICKLIYGRSI' A
#
# COMPACT_ATOMS: atom_id res chain seq x y z
N MET A 1 5.50 13.75 4.24
CA MET A 1 6.17 12.46 3.98
C MET A 1 5.12 11.41 4.13
N PHE A 2 5.20 10.36 3.32
CA PHE A 2 4.19 9.32 3.25
C PHE A 2 4.87 7.98 3.46
N THR A 3 4.49 7.28 4.52
CA THR A 3 5.06 5.98 4.88
C THR A 3 4.15 4.88 4.38
N ILE A 4 4.74 3.90 3.70
CA ILE A 4 4.06 2.66 3.37
C ILE A 4 4.17 1.75 4.58
N GLU A 5 3.03 1.22 5.02
CA GLU A 5 2.96 0.22 6.07
C GLU A 5 2.32 -1.04 5.52
N ARG A 6 2.85 -2.18 5.92
CA ARG A 6 2.34 -3.49 5.55
C ARG A 6 1.45 -4.03 6.66
N LYS A 7 0.32 -4.62 6.30
CA LYS A 7 -0.54 -5.35 7.22
C LYS A 7 0.16 -6.67 7.62
N SER A 8 0.50 -6.78 8.90
CA SER A 8 0.86 -8.03 9.55
C SER A 8 -0.38 -8.63 10.25
N GLU A 9 -0.22 -9.70 11.02
CA GLU A 9 -1.34 -10.42 11.66
C GLU A 9 -2.20 -9.50 12.53
N GLU A 10 -1.58 -8.65 13.35
CA GLU A 10 -2.31 -7.79 14.30
C GLU A 10 -1.98 -6.29 14.19
N HIS A 11 -0.97 -5.93 13.39
CA HIS A 11 -0.41 -4.59 13.38
C HIS A 11 0.09 -4.18 12.01
N TRP A 12 0.25 -2.87 11.82
CA TRP A 12 0.85 -2.29 10.63
C TRP A 12 2.33 -2.07 10.87
N VAL A 13 3.15 -2.62 9.97
CA VAL A 13 4.60 -2.54 10.06
C VAL A 13 5.09 -1.51 9.04
N PRO A 14 5.69 -0.38 9.46
CA PRO A 14 6.24 0.61 8.55
C PRO A 14 7.43 0.02 7.78
N GLU A 15 7.43 0.17 6.46
CA GLU A 15 8.51 -0.34 5.60
C GLU A 15 9.39 0.77 5.06
N ILE A 16 8.80 1.79 4.45
CA ILE A 16 9.55 2.82 3.73
C ILE A 16 8.75 4.12 3.60
N ALA A 17 9.43 5.26 3.68
CA ALA A 17 8.82 6.58 3.52
C ALA A 17 9.22 7.24 2.20
N TYR A 18 8.26 7.94 1.59
CA TYR A 18 8.42 8.71 0.37
C TYR A 18 8.07 10.17 0.59
N ARG A 19 8.62 11.04 -0.26
CA ARG A 19 8.35 12.48 -0.20
C ARG A 19 6.92 12.82 -0.60
N THR A 20 6.35 12.09 -1.56
CA THR A 20 5.02 12.35 -2.13
C THR A 20 4.09 11.16 -1.97
N GLU A 21 2.79 11.44 -1.83
CA GLU A 21 1.74 10.44 -1.67
C GLU A 21 1.68 9.52 -2.88
N ILE A 22 1.69 10.10 -4.09
CA ILE A 22 1.62 9.36 -5.35
C ILE A 22 2.75 8.32 -5.44
N LYS A 23 3.98 8.67 -5.06
CA LYS A 23 5.10 7.72 -5.06
C LYS A 23 4.90 6.60 -4.05
N ALA A 24 4.45 6.94 -2.84
CA ALA A 24 4.14 5.94 -1.81
C ALA A 24 3.03 4.99 -2.29
N PHE A 25 1.97 5.51 -2.89
CA PHE A 25 0.87 4.72 -3.41
C PHE A 25 1.30 3.76 -4.53
N VAL A 26 2.03 4.25 -5.53
CA VAL A 26 2.53 3.41 -6.64
C VAL A 26 3.41 2.28 -6.11
N GLN A 27 4.27 2.58 -5.13
CA GLN A 27 5.15 1.59 -4.52
C GLN A 27 4.38 0.59 -3.64
N ALA A 28 3.40 1.05 -2.87
CA ALA A 28 2.54 0.20 -2.05
C ALA A 28 1.76 -0.79 -2.93
N ARG A 29 1.25 -0.31 -4.07
CA ARG A 29 0.60 -1.14 -5.09
C ARG A 29 1.55 -2.15 -5.72
N SER A 30 2.74 -1.72 -6.12
CA SER A 30 3.75 -2.63 -6.68
C SER A 30 4.10 -3.75 -5.70
N ARG A 31 4.28 -3.43 -4.41
CA ARG A 31 4.57 -4.43 -3.37
C ARG A 31 3.37 -5.33 -3.10
N CYS A 32 2.17 -4.77 -2.99
CA CYS A 32 0.93 -5.53 -2.84
C CYS A 32 0.77 -6.60 -3.93
N MET A 33 1.03 -6.24 -5.18
CA MET A 33 0.98 -7.18 -6.30
C MET A 33 2.09 -8.25 -6.23
N ALA A 34 3.30 -7.87 -5.82
CA ALA A 34 4.43 -8.80 -5.74
C ALA A 34 4.33 -9.80 -4.57
N THR A 35 3.84 -9.35 -3.41
CA THR A 35 3.81 -10.16 -2.17
C THR A 35 2.44 -10.74 -1.86
N GLY A 36 1.37 -10.22 -2.48
CA GLY A 36 -0.01 -10.57 -2.14
C GLY A 36 -0.45 -10.06 -0.77
N GLN A 37 0.30 -9.16 -0.14
CA GLN A 37 -0.02 -8.60 1.18
C GLN A 37 -0.77 -7.27 1.05
N THR A 38 -1.49 -6.90 2.11
CA THR A 38 -2.17 -5.60 2.18
C THR A 38 -1.20 -4.53 2.65
N TYR A 39 -1.25 -3.37 2.00
CA TYR A 39 -0.46 -2.20 2.36
C TYR A 39 -1.36 -1.01 2.61
N ARG A 40 -0.91 -0.05 3.40
CA ARG A 40 -1.51 1.27 3.51
C ARG A 40 -0.44 2.35 3.37
N VAL A 41 -0.86 3.54 2.96
CA VAL A 41 -0.04 4.73 2.95
C VAL A 41 -0.56 5.64 4.06
N VAL A 42 0.32 6.03 4.97
CA VAL A 42 0.04 6.99 6.03
C VAL A 42 0.89 8.24 5.86
N ASP A 43 0.39 9.39 6.29
CA ASP A 43 1.19 10.62 6.31
C ASP A 43 2.01 10.77 7.61
N ARG A 44 2.48 12.00 7.89
CA ARG A 44 3.29 12.30 9.08
C ARG A 44 2.48 12.32 10.37
N GLU A 45 1.18 12.58 10.28
CA GLU A 45 0.25 12.64 11.39
C GLU A 45 -0.38 11.25 11.66
N GLN A 46 0.09 10.22 10.93
CA GLN A 46 -0.43 8.84 10.94
C GLN A 46 -1.85 8.73 10.36
N ASP A 47 -2.29 9.73 9.61
CA ASP A 47 -3.55 9.67 8.88
C ASP A 47 -3.41 8.76 7.66
N VAL A 48 -4.42 7.91 7.44
CA VAL A 48 -4.43 6.94 6.36
C VAL A 48 -4.84 7.62 5.05
N ALA A 49 -3.87 7.90 4.20
CA ALA A 49 -4.09 8.48 2.88
C ALA A 49 -4.66 7.46 1.89
N ALA A 50 -4.22 6.19 1.95
CA ALA A 50 -4.70 5.14 1.06
C ALA A 50 -4.54 3.73 1.65
N VAL A 51 -5.43 2.81 1.27
CA VAL A 51 -5.31 1.37 1.57
C VAL A 51 -5.30 0.58 0.27
N VAL A 52 -4.35 -0.34 0.15
CA VAL A 52 -4.07 -1.15 -1.03
C VAL A 52 -4.21 -2.62 -0.64
N THR A 53 -5.32 -3.24 -1.05
CA THR A 53 -5.55 -4.67 -0.83
C THR A 53 -5.26 -5.49 -2.09
N PRO A 54 -4.89 -6.77 -1.93
CA PRO A 54 -4.73 -7.68 -3.06
C PRO A 54 -5.99 -7.82 -3.92
N GLU A 55 -7.17 -7.72 -3.30
CA GLU A 55 -8.46 -7.77 -3.99
C GLU A 55 -8.64 -6.58 -4.93
N ILE A 56 -8.36 -5.36 -4.46
CA ILE A 56 -8.42 -4.15 -5.30
C ILE A 56 -7.39 -4.23 -6.43
N CYS A 57 -6.17 -4.68 -6.13
CA CYS A 57 -5.14 -4.88 -7.14
C CYS A 57 -5.57 -5.90 -8.21
N LYS A 58 -6.21 -7.01 -7.81
CA LYS A 58 -6.73 -8.01 -8.74
C LYS A 58 -7.92 -7.51 -9.55
N LEU A 59 -8.80 -6.67 -9.01
CA LEU A 59 -9.92 -6.12 -9.79
C LEU A 59 -9.46 -5.18 -10.91
N ILE A 60 -8.38 -4.43 -10.68
CA ILE A 60 -7.84 -3.49 -11.66
C ILE A 60 -7.11 -4.21 -12.81
N TYR A 61 -6.50 -5.37 -12.55
CA TYR A 61 -5.72 -6.13 -13.53
C TYR A 61 -6.37 -7.45 -13.98
N GLY A 62 -7.46 -7.88 -13.32
CA GLY A 62 -8.16 -9.15 -13.53
C GLY A 62 -9.24 -9.13 -14.61
N ARG A 63 -9.23 -8.13 -15.50
CA ARG A 63 -9.76 -8.31 -16.86
C ARG A 63 -8.65 -8.84 -17.76
N SER A 64 -8.23 -10.07 -17.49
CA SER A 64 -7.69 -10.92 -18.54
C SER A 64 -8.85 -11.77 -19.05
N ILE A 65 -9.13 -11.62 -20.35
CA ILE A 65 -10.02 -12.45 -21.18
C ILE A 65 -9.74 -13.94 -20.97
#